data_AF-A0A7R9QF30-F1
#
_entry.id   AF-A0A7R9QF30-F1
#
_cell.length_a   1.000
_cell.length_b   1.000
_cell.length_c   1.000
_cell.angle_alpha   90.00
_cell.angle_beta   90.00
_cell.angle_gamma   90.00
#
_symmetry.space_group_name_H-M   'P 1'
#
loop_
_entity.id
_entity.type
_entity.pdbx_description
1 polymer ?
#
loop_
_entity_poly.entity_id
_entity_poly.type
_entity_poly.pdbx_seq_one_letter_code
_entity_poly.pdbx_strand_id
1 'polypeptide(L)'
;MVGKFFITSSYGIIYVYAAEIYPTIIRQVGVGSCSVAARVGSMLAPFVKDLSTYTGMGLVLSIFGTLSIADGITIHFLPETRGKHIADTFEEAEILNR
;
A
#
# COMPACT_ATOMS: atom_id res chain seq x y z
N MET A 1 8.99 -17.27 8.18
CA MET A 1 7.56 -17.57 7.95
C MET A 1 6.67 -16.38 8.33
N VAL A 2 6.81 -15.83 9.53
CA VAL A 2 6.00 -14.70 10.04
C VAL A 2 5.96 -13.47 9.12
N GLY A 3 7.11 -12.96 8.66
CA GLY A 3 7.13 -11.79 7.76
C GLY A 3 6.42 -12.02 6.41
N LYS A 4 6.53 -13.24 5.85
CA LYS A 4 5.79 -13.62 4.64
C LYS A 4 4.29 -13.69 4.86
N PHE A 5 3.85 -14.11 6.04
CA PHE A 5 2.43 -14.12 6.39
C PHE A 5 1.85 -12.70 6.41
N PHE A 6 2.54 -11.77 7.07
CA PHE A 6 2.09 -10.38 7.16
C PHE A 6 2.04 -9.68 5.81
N ILE A 7 3.06 -9.87 4.95
CA ILE A 7 3.06 -9.21 3.64
C ILE A 7 1.94 -9.75 2.73
N THR A 8 1.67 -11.07 2.76
CA THR A 8 0.56 -11.67 2.00
C THR A 8 -0.79 -11.17 2.52
N SER A 9 -0.96 -11.08 3.84
CA SER A 9 -2.17 -10.55 4.46
C SER A 9 -2.41 -9.09 4.07
N SER A 10 -1.37 -8.25 4.22
CA SER A 10 -1.42 -6.83 3.83
C SER A 10 -1.78 -6.67 2.35
N TYR A 11 -1.14 -7.44 1.47
CA TYR A 11 -1.43 -7.39 0.03
C TYR A 11 -2.88 -7.77 -0.29
N GLY A 12 -3.45 -8.76 0.41
CA GLY A 12 -4.87 -9.11 0.27
C GLY A 12 -5.81 -8.00 0.74
N ILE A 13 -5.51 -7.38 1.90
CA ILE A 13 -6.33 -6.31 2.48
C ILE A 13 -6.37 -5.08 1.57
N ILE A 14 -5.25 -4.73 0.91
CA ILE A 14 -5.20 -3.57 -0.01
C ILE A 14 -6.26 -3.68 -1.12
N TYR A 15 -6.50 -4.86 -1.68
CA TYR A 15 -7.50 -5.04 -2.73
C TYR A 15 -8.93 -4.90 -2.20
N VAL A 16 -9.20 -5.42 -1.00
CA VAL A 16 -10.50 -5.25 -0.34
C VAL A 16 -10.75 -3.78 -0.05
N TYR A 17 -9.76 -3.10 0.53
CA TYR A 17 -9.84 -1.69 0.86
C TYR A 17 -10.00 -0.80 -0.38
N ALA A 18 -9.28 -1.11 -1.45
CA ALA A 18 -9.44 -0.43 -2.73
C ALA A 18 -10.87 -0.61 -3.29
N ALA A 19 -11.51 -1.76 -3.07
CA ALA A 19 -12.89 -1.96 -3.48
C ALA A 19 -13.89 -1.15 -2.63
N GLU A 20 -13.59 -0.92 -1.36
CA GLU A 20 -14.45 -0.16 -0.44
C GLU A 20 -14.29 1.36 -0.58
N ILE A 21 -13.12 1.85 -0.98
CA ILE A 21 -12.84 3.29 -1.15
C ILE A 21 -13.10 3.78 -2.56
N TYR A 22 -12.67 3.03 -3.59
CA TYR A 22 -12.80 3.51 -4.96
C TYR A 22 -14.14 3.10 -5.55
N PRO A 23 -14.95 4.05 -6.06
CA PRO A 23 -16.17 3.73 -6.77
C PRO A 23 -15.86 2.94 -8.04
N THR A 24 -16.81 2.08 -8.42
CA THR A 24 -16.63 1.05 -9.44
C THR A 24 -16.06 1.59 -10.77
N ILE A 25 -16.42 2.82 -11.12
CA ILE A 25 -15.99 3.50 -12.36
C ILE A 25 -14.47 3.77 -12.40
N ILE A 26 -13.85 4.12 -11.26
CA ILE A 26 -12.42 4.48 -11.19
C ILE A 26 -11.56 3.45 -10.46
N ARG A 27 -12.17 2.41 -9.89
CA ARG A 27 -11.46 1.38 -9.12
C ARG A 27 -10.28 0.79 -9.87
N GLN A 28 -10.45 0.47 -11.15
CA GLN A 28 -9.39 -0.09 -11.99
C GLN A 28 -8.22 0.89 -12.18
N VAL A 29 -8.52 2.19 -12.32
CA VAL A 29 -7.52 3.26 -12.47
C VAL A 29 -6.78 3.48 -11.15
N GLY A 30 -7.49 3.47 -10.02
CA GLY A 30 -6.90 3.59 -8.68
C GLY A 30 -5.93 2.44 -8.38
N VAL A 31 -6.39 1.19 -8.54
CA VAL A 31 -5.55 -0.01 -8.35
C VAL A 31 -4.38 -0.03 -9.35
N GLY A 32 -4.60 0.39 -10.59
CA GLY A 32 -3.56 0.51 -11.61
C GLY A 32 -2.46 1.51 -11.19
N SER A 33 -2.85 2.66 -10.65
CA SER A 33 -1.92 3.69 -10.17
C SER A 33 -1.07 3.19 -8.99
N CYS A 34 -1.70 2.53 -8.01
CA CYS A 34 -0.99 1.88 -6.91
C CYS A 34 0.00 0.81 -7.42
N SER A 35 -0.39 0.06 -8.44
CA SER A 35 0.48 -0.96 -9.04
C SER A 35 1.73 -0.34 -9.68
N VAL A 36 1.60 0.80 -10.38
CA VAL A 36 2.74 1.52 -10.94
C VAL A 36 3.68 1.98 -9.81
N ALA A 37 3.15 2.54 -8.74
CA ALA A 37 3.95 2.94 -7.58
C ALA A 37 4.71 1.75 -6.95
N ALA A 38 4.05 0.60 -6.80
CA ALA A 38 4.68 -0.63 -6.31
C ALA A 38 5.81 -1.11 -7.24
N ARG A 39 5.64 -0.96 -8.57
CA ARG A 39 6.69 -1.31 -9.55
C ARG A 39 7.90 -0.40 -9.43
N VAL A 40 7.71 0.90 -9.25
CA VAL A 40 8.81 1.84 -9.00
C VAL A 40 9.60 1.41 -7.76
N GLY A 41 8.92 1.07 -6.65
CA GLY A 41 9.58 0.54 -5.45
C GLY A 41 10.39 -0.73 -5.73
N SER A 42 9.82 -1.67 -6.51
CA SER A 42 10.53 -2.91 -6.88
C SER A 42 11.73 -2.68 -7.78
N MET A 43 11.72 -1.64 -8.63
CA MET A 43 12.86 -1.25 -9.45
C MET A 43 13.99 -0.66 -8.60
N LEU A 44 13.66 0.09 -7.55
CA LEU A 44 14.64 0.69 -6.64
C LEU A 44 15.27 -0.32 -5.67
N ALA A 45 14.53 -1.36 -5.26
CA ALA A 45 14.97 -2.37 -4.32
C ALA A 45 16.34 -3.03 -4.62
N PRO A 46 16.66 -3.49 -5.85
CA PRO A 46 17.97 -4.06 -6.17
C PRO A 46 19.10 -3.03 -6.02
N PHE A 47 18.89 -1.77 -6.38
CA PHE A 47 19.93 -0.73 -6.21
C PHE A 47 20.27 -0.50 -4.73
N VAL A 48 19.26 -0.50 -3.86
CA VAL A 48 19.47 -0.40 -2.41
C VAL A 48 20.22 -1.64 -1.90
N LYS A 49 19.90 -2.84 -2.41
CA LYS A 49 20.63 -4.06 -2.09
C LYS A 49 22.08 -4.01 -2.56
N ASP A 50 22.35 -3.51 -3.76
CA ASP A 50 23.71 -3.42 -4.30
C ASP A 50 24.56 -2.44 -3.48
N LEU A 51 23.95 -1.37 -2.98
CA LEU A 51 24.60 -0.44 -2.05
C LEU A 51 25.07 -1.12 -0.75
N SER A 52 24.40 -2.21 -0.32
CA SER A 52 24.84 -3.06 0.82
C SER A 52 26.27 -3.56 0.67
N THR A 53 26.76 -3.71 -0.55
CA THR A 53 28.10 -4.25 -0.85
C THR A 53 29.18 -3.27 -0.40
N TYR A 54 28.89 -1.96 -0.40
CA TYR A 54 29.83 -0.90 -0.06
C TYR A 54 29.67 -0.38 1.37
N THR A 55 28.44 -0.33 1.88
CA THR A 55 28.11 0.28 3.19
C THR A 55 27.72 -0.72 4.29
N GLY A 56 27.62 -2.01 3.95
CA GLY A 56 27.28 -3.08 4.88
C GLY A 56 25.76 -3.31 5.05
N MET A 57 25.40 -4.52 5.47
CA MET A 57 24.00 -4.99 5.51
C MET A 57 23.12 -4.24 6.53
N GLY A 58 23.72 -3.67 7.58
CA GLY A 58 22.99 -2.93 8.62
C GLY A 58 22.24 -1.70 8.08
N LEU A 59 22.85 -0.96 7.14
CA LEU A 59 22.21 0.23 6.55
C LEU A 59 21.00 -0.14 5.68
N VAL A 60 21.13 -1.19 4.87
CA VAL A 60 20.02 -1.66 4.02
C VAL A 60 18.84 -2.13 4.85
N LEU A 61 19.09 -2.90 5.91
CA LEU A 61 18.05 -3.31 6.84
C LEU A 61 17.39 -2.12 7.54
N SER A 62 18.17 -1.10 7.91
CA SER A 62 17.64 0.12 8.50
C SER A 62 16.72 0.89 7.54
N ILE A 63 17.09 1.01 6.27
CA ILE A 63 16.27 1.67 5.22
C ILE A 63 14.95 0.94 5.03
N PHE A 64 14.97 -0.37 4.80
CA PHE A 64 13.73 -1.14 4.63
C PHE A 64 12.88 -1.16 5.90
N GLY A 65 13.52 -1.19 7.08
CA GLY A 65 12.85 -1.14 8.37
C GLY A 65 12.13 0.18 8.61
N THR A 66 12.80 1.32 8.38
CA THR A 66 12.18 2.65 8.55
C THR A 66 11.05 2.89 7.56
N LEU A 67 11.20 2.45 6.30
CA LEU A 67 10.12 2.50 5.32
C LEU A 67 8.90 1.67 5.75
N SER A 68 9.12 0.49 6.32
CA SER A 68 8.04 -0.38 6.81
C SER A 68 7.30 0.23 8.01
N ILE A 69 8.03 0.93 8.90
CA ILE A 69 7.42 1.65 10.03
C ILE A 69 6.61 2.85 9.53
N ALA A 70 7.16 3.61 8.57
CA ALA A 70 6.48 4.74 7.97
C ALA A 70 5.15 4.32 7.31
N ASP A 71 5.15 3.23 6.54
CA ASP A 71 3.95 2.63 5.94
C ASP A 71 2.88 2.31 7.00
N GLY A 72 3.28 1.63 8.08
CA GLY A 72 2.38 1.31 9.19
C GLY A 72 1.76 2.54 9.86
N ILE A 73 2.50 3.65 9.97
CA ILE A 73 1.99 4.92 10.49
C ILE A 73 0.99 5.54 9.50
N THR A 74 1.26 5.49 8.19
CA THR A 74 0.37 6.03 7.16
C THR A 74 -0.98 5.33 7.16
N ILE A 75 -1.03 4.02 7.43
CA ILE A 75 -2.30 3.27 7.52
C ILE A 75 -3.22 3.84 8.61
N HIS A 76 -2.69 4.44 9.67
CA HIS A 76 -3.53 5.04 10.71
C HIS A 76 -4.31 6.27 10.24
N PHE A 77 -3.83 6.94 9.19
CA PHE A 77 -4.54 8.05 8.55
C PHE A 77 -5.63 7.59 7.56
N LEU A 78 -5.64 6.31 7.21
CA LEU A 78 -6.64 5.75 6.31
C LEU A 78 -7.98 5.63 7.05
N PRO A 79 -9.08 6.10 6.44
CA PRO A 79 -10.35 6.15 7.14
C PRO A 79 -10.99 4.75 7.21
N GLU A 80 -11.60 4.41 8.36
CA GLU A 80 -12.22 3.08 8.63
C GLU A 80 -13.43 2.77 7.72
N THR A 81 -13.33 1.75 6.88
CA THR A 81 -14.35 1.34 5.89
C THR A 81 -15.39 0.36 6.44
N ARG A 82 -15.11 -0.31 7.57
CA ARG A 82 -15.94 -1.41 8.07
C ARG A 82 -17.39 -1.01 8.32
N GLY A 83 -18.32 -1.72 7.68
CA GLY A 83 -19.77 -1.57 7.88
C GLY A 83 -20.39 -0.36 7.18
N LYS A 84 -19.64 0.31 6.29
CA LYS A 84 -20.15 1.40 5.45
C LYS A 84 -20.63 0.89 4.10
N HIS A 85 -21.57 1.59 3.49
CA HIS A 85 -22.06 1.29 2.15
C HIS A 85 -20.95 1.55 1.13
N ILE A 86 -20.80 0.65 0.16
CA ILE A 86 -19.82 0.79 -0.92
C ILE A 86 -20.40 1.77 -1.94
N ALA A 87 -19.69 2.84 -2.25
CA ALA A 87 -20.13 3.79 -3.27
C ALA A 87 -19.94 3.18 -4.66
N ASP A 88 -21.00 3.17 -5.47
CA ASP A 88 -20.92 2.75 -6.87
C ASP A 88 -20.68 3.95 -7.81
N THR A 89 -21.10 5.14 -7.38
CA THR A 89 -20.99 6.40 -8.12
C THR A 89 -20.21 7.48 -7.37
N PHE A 90 -19.77 8.52 -8.09
CA PHE A 90 -19.07 9.67 -7.48
C PHE A 90 -19.94 10.44 -6.49
N GLU A 91 -21.22 10.62 -6.80
CA GLU A 91 -22.18 11.31 -5.92
C GLU A 91 -22.34 10.57 -4.59
N GLU A 92 -22.38 9.23 -4.63
CA GLU A 92 -22.42 8.41 -3.41
C GLU A 92 -21.13 8.49 -2.59
N ALA A 93 -19.97 8.61 -3.24
CA ALA A 93 -18.68 8.80 -2.55
C ALA A 93 -18.63 10.17 -1.85
N GLU A 94 -19.07 11.23 -2.54
CA GLU A 94 -19.13 12.59 -2.01
C GLU A 94 -20.08 12.70 -0.81
N ILE A 95 -21.25 12.05 -0.87
CA ILE A 95 -22.20 11.96 0.26
C ILE A 95 -21.60 11.19 1.46
N LEU A 96 -20.75 10.18 1.20
CA LEU A 96 -20.05 9.44 2.24
C LEU A 96 -18.83 10.19 2.84
N ASN A 97 -18.54 11.40 2.35
CA ASN A 97 -17.42 12.26 2.75
C ASN A 97 -16.06 11.54 2.59
N ARG A 98 -15.89 10.87 1.44
CA ARG A 98 -14.68 10.13 1.04
C ARG A 98 -14.33 10.30 -0.42
#